data_AF-A0A938V0G0-F1
#
_entry.id   AF-A0A938V0G0-F1
#
_cell.length_a   1.000
_cell.length_b   1.000
_cell.length_c   1.000
_cell.angle_alpha   90.00
_cell.angle_beta   90.00
_cell.angle_gamma   90.00
#
_symmetry.space_group_name_H-M   'P 1'
#
loop_
_entity.id
_entity.type
_entity.pdbx_description
1 polymer ?
#
loop_
_entity_poly.entity_id
_entity_poly.type
_entity_poly.pdbx_seq_one_letter_code
_entity_poly.pdbx_strand_id
1 'polypeptide(L)'
;MKVAVIGGGSTYTPELIEGLALWQLRGGPRLVTLHDTDAERLGLVAGFSSRMAAALNSGLAVEIQPDFDKAVEGADFVVVQIRVGGQQARHEDIRMGLDRGLIGQETTGVGGFAKALRTIPVVLDMARRIREANPRAWIINFTNPSGIVTEAICRFATTRCIGLCNVPTEFQMDVARYLRVAAEDIVLDWVGLNHLGWVRG
;
A
#
# COMPACT_ATOMS: atom_id res chain seq x y z
N MET A 1 9.08 -16.93 4.98
CA MET A 1 8.45 -15.62 5.16
C MET A 1 7.07 -15.63 4.50
N LYS A 2 6.06 -15.14 5.22
CA LYS A 2 4.68 -14.92 4.72
C LYS A 2 4.41 -13.43 4.62
N VAL A 3 3.81 -12.99 3.52
CA VAL A 3 3.32 -11.62 3.32
C VAL A 3 1.80 -11.65 3.19
N ALA A 4 1.09 -10.87 4.01
CA ALA A 4 -0.34 -10.64 3.83
C ALA A 4 -0.56 -9.32 3.09
N VAL A 5 -1.44 -9.30 2.09
CA VAL A 5 -1.83 -8.09 1.36
C VAL A 5 -3.30 -7.82 1.62
N ILE A 6 -3.57 -6.72 2.33
CA ILE A 6 -4.91 -6.24 2.67
C ILE A 6 -5.30 -5.16 1.66
N GLY A 7 -6.44 -5.36 0.99
CA GLY A 7 -6.77 -4.65 -0.25
C GLY A 7 -6.22 -5.39 -1.48
N GLY A 8 -6.18 -6.72 -1.44
CA GLY A 8 -5.65 -7.57 -2.51
C GLY A 8 -6.40 -7.46 -3.84
N GLY A 9 -7.63 -6.94 -3.84
CA GLY A 9 -8.37 -6.63 -5.07
C GLY A 9 -7.87 -5.37 -5.79
N SER A 10 -6.92 -4.62 -5.22
CA SER A 10 -6.36 -3.43 -5.87
C SER A 10 -5.87 -3.72 -7.30
N THR A 11 -6.06 -2.76 -8.20
CA THR A 11 -5.50 -2.83 -9.56
C THR A 11 -3.97 -2.81 -9.56
N TYR A 12 -3.35 -2.43 -8.44
CA TYR A 12 -1.90 -2.42 -8.23
C TYR A 12 -1.35 -3.72 -7.64
N THR A 13 -2.21 -4.64 -7.18
CA THR A 13 -1.75 -5.95 -6.65
C THR A 13 -0.89 -6.73 -7.64
N PRO A 14 -1.15 -6.72 -8.97
CA PRO A 14 -0.28 -7.44 -9.90
C PRO A 14 1.17 -6.94 -9.87
N GLU A 15 1.40 -5.63 -9.87
CA GLU A 15 2.75 -5.05 -9.77
C GLU A 15 3.45 -5.49 -8.47
N LEU A 16 2.72 -5.48 -7.35
CA LEU A 16 3.26 -5.97 -6.07
C LEU A 16 3.63 -7.45 -6.15
N ILE A 17 2.76 -8.30 -6.71
CA ILE A 17 3.02 -9.73 -6.83
C ILE A 17 4.18 -10.02 -7.77
N GLU A 18 4.36 -9.24 -8.83
CA GLU A 18 5.49 -9.35 -9.75
C GLU A 18 6.80 -9.08 -8.99
N GLY A 19 6.86 -7.97 -8.25
CA GLY A 19 8.02 -7.63 -7.43
C GLY A 19 8.33 -8.69 -6.37
N LEU A 20 7.32 -9.23 -5.69
CA LEU A 20 7.49 -10.31 -4.71
C LEU A 20 7.91 -11.63 -5.35
N ALA A 21 7.43 -11.95 -6.54
CA ALA A 21 7.82 -13.15 -7.29
C ALA A 21 9.28 -13.07 -7.75
N LEU A 22 9.71 -11.90 -8.25
CA LEU A 22 11.11 -11.66 -8.60
C LEU A 22 12.02 -11.69 -7.37
N TRP A 23 11.56 -11.15 -6.23
CA TRP A 23 12.31 -11.25 -4.98
C TRP A 23 12.39 -12.69 -4.47
N GLN A 24 11.34 -13.49 -4.67
CA GLN A 24 11.31 -14.89 -4.25
C GLN A 24 12.41 -15.73 -4.94
N LEU A 25 12.76 -15.42 -6.20
CA LEU A 25 13.91 -16.04 -6.89
C LEU A 25 15.26 -15.81 -6.18
N ARG A 26 15.33 -14.82 -5.28
CA ARG A 26 16.51 -14.46 -4.48
C ARG A 26 16.32 -14.74 -2.98
N GLY A 27 15.33 -15.57 -2.62
CA GLY A 27 15.08 -15.96 -1.23
C GLY A 27 14.05 -15.11 -0.48
N GLY A 28 13.17 -14.41 -1.21
CA GLY A 28 12.05 -13.63 -0.66
C GLY A 28 10.91 -14.46 -0.03
N PRO A 29 9.65 -14.02 -0.16
CA PRO A 29 8.52 -14.70 0.47
C PRO A 29 8.12 -15.95 -0.29
N ARG A 30 7.75 -17.00 0.45
CA ARG A 30 7.21 -18.24 -0.14
C ARG A 30 5.71 -18.19 -0.36
N LEU A 31 5.01 -17.41 0.46
CA LEU A 31 3.56 -17.32 0.47
C LEU A 31 3.12 -15.87 0.56
N VAL A 32 2.21 -15.49 -0.33
CA VAL A 32 1.41 -14.28 -0.25
C VAL A 32 -0.06 -14.65 -0.08
N THR A 33 -0.68 -14.13 0.97
CA THR A 33 -2.13 -14.21 1.18
C THR A 33 -2.78 -12.88 0.81
N LEU A 34 -3.76 -12.92 -0.08
CA LEU A 34 -4.53 -11.77 -0.54
C LEU A 34 -5.89 -11.75 0.16
N HIS A 35 -6.21 -10.63 0.79
CA HIS A 35 -7.49 -10.39 1.44
C HIS A 35 -8.10 -9.07 0.93
N ASP A 36 -9.40 -9.10 0.66
CA ASP A 36 -10.20 -7.93 0.31
C ASP A 36 -11.66 -8.17 0.73
N THR A 37 -12.38 -7.09 1.00
CA THR A 37 -13.82 -7.14 1.27
C THR A 37 -14.64 -7.35 0.00
N ASP A 38 -14.07 -7.01 -1.16
CA ASP A 38 -14.69 -7.24 -2.48
C ASP A 38 -14.17 -8.55 -3.09
N ALA A 39 -14.95 -9.63 -2.92
CA ALA A 39 -14.58 -10.96 -3.34
C ALA A 39 -14.50 -11.13 -4.88
N GLU A 40 -15.34 -10.41 -5.63
CA GLU A 40 -15.34 -10.48 -7.10
C GLU A 40 -14.04 -9.87 -7.63
N ARG A 41 -13.73 -8.66 -7.17
CA ARG A 41 -12.51 -7.94 -7.54
C ARG A 41 -11.26 -8.71 -7.11
N LEU A 42 -11.28 -9.27 -5.90
CA LEU A 42 -10.20 -10.11 -5.39
C LEU A 42 -9.97 -11.35 -6.26
N GLY A 43 -11.03 -12.07 -6.63
CA GLY A 43 -10.93 -13.27 -7.47
C GLY A 43 -10.28 -12.99 -8.82
N LEU A 44 -10.69 -11.91 -9.49
CA LEU A 44 -10.12 -11.50 -10.78
C LEU A 44 -8.64 -11.15 -10.68
N VAL A 45 -8.29 -10.29 -9.71
CA VAL A 45 -6.91 -9.80 -9.53
C VAL A 45 -5.98 -10.90 -9.02
N ALA A 46 -6.43 -11.72 -8.07
CA ALA A 46 -5.67 -12.86 -7.58
C ALA A 46 -5.41 -13.87 -8.71
N GLY A 47 -6.44 -14.22 -9.50
CA GLY A 47 -6.28 -15.14 -10.62
C GLY A 47 -5.26 -14.65 -11.64
N PHE A 48 -5.25 -13.35 -11.98
CA PHE A 48 -4.23 -12.76 -12.84
C PHE A 48 -2.84 -12.82 -12.20
N SER A 49 -2.73 -12.39 -10.94
CA SER A 49 -1.46 -12.33 -10.21
C SER A 49 -0.81 -13.71 -10.02
N SER A 50 -1.61 -14.75 -9.73
CA SER A 50 -1.12 -16.12 -9.60
C SER A 50 -0.57 -16.67 -10.92
N ARG A 51 -1.23 -16.40 -12.05
CA ARG A 51 -0.73 -16.83 -13.38
C ARG A 51 0.57 -16.13 -13.75
N MET A 52 0.70 -14.85 -13.43
CA MET A 52 1.92 -14.08 -13.65
C MET A 52 3.08 -14.59 -12.78
N ALA A 53 2.85 -14.85 -11.49
CA ALA A 53 3.87 -15.43 -10.61
C ALA A 53 4.32 -16.83 -11.08
N ALA A 54 3.39 -17.64 -11.60
CA ALA A 54 3.68 -18.95 -12.18
C ALA A 54 4.49 -18.84 -13.49
N ALA A 55 4.17 -17.88 -14.36
CA ALA A 55 4.92 -17.64 -15.60
C ALA A 55 6.38 -17.26 -15.35
N LEU A 56 6.67 -16.60 -14.22
CA LEU A 56 8.04 -16.28 -13.77
C LEU A 56 8.79 -17.48 -13.18
N ASN A 57 8.13 -18.64 -13.00
CA ASN A 57 8.69 -19.83 -12.32
C ASN A 57 9.28 -19.50 -10.93
N SER A 58 8.70 -18.52 -10.24
CA SER A 58 9.22 -18.00 -8.97
C SER A 58 9.08 -18.98 -7.79
N GLY A 59 8.11 -19.90 -7.86
CA GLY A 59 7.71 -20.73 -6.72
C GLY A 59 6.98 -19.95 -5.62
N LEU A 60 6.55 -18.71 -5.88
CA LEU A 60 5.71 -17.93 -4.98
C LEU A 60 4.29 -18.49 -4.98
N ALA A 61 3.79 -18.92 -3.82
CA ALA A 61 2.38 -19.25 -3.65
C ALA A 61 1.56 -17.97 -3.43
N VAL A 62 0.47 -17.81 -4.18
CA VAL A 62 -0.47 -16.69 -4.06
C VAL A 62 -1.85 -17.26 -3.75
N GLU A 63 -2.37 -16.97 -2.56
CA GLU A 63 -3.60 -17.54 -2.04
C GLU A 63 -4.62 -16.46 -1.68
N ILE A 64 -5.89 -16.72 -1.95
CA ILE A 64 -7.00 -15.88 -1.46
C ILE A 64 -7.34 -16.33 -0.04
N GLN A 65 -7.44 -15.38 0.89
CA GLN A 65 -7.95 -15.63 2.23
C GLN A 65 -9.07 -14.64 2.57
N PRO A 66 -10.35 -15.05 2.50
CA PRO A 66 -11.48 -14.17 2.74
C PRO A 66 -11.60 -13.70 4.20
N ASP A 67 -11.09 -14.45 5.16
CA ASP A 67 -11.10 -14.06 6.57
C ASP A 67 -9.87 -13.22 6.91
N PHE A 68 -10.08 -12.01 7.43
CA PHE A 68 -8.98 -11.09 7.72
C PHE A 68 -7.99 -11.68 8.74
N ASP A 69 -8.48 -12.28 9.83
CA ASP A 69 -7.61 -12.75 10.90
C ASP A 69 -6.74 -13.93 10.43
N LYS A 70 -7.31 -14.85 9.66
CA LYS A 70 -6.56 -15.92 8.98
C LYS A 70 -5.59 -15.40 7.93
N ALA A 71 -5.93 -14.30 7.24
CA ALA A 71 -5.04 -13.71 6.24
C ALA A 71 -3.76 -13.20 6.91
N VAL A 72 -3.88 -12.50 8.04
CA VAL A 72 -2.74 -11.91 8.75
C VAL A 72 -2.04 -12.89 9.70
N GLU A 73 -2.66 -14.02 10.04
CA GLU A 73 -2.09 -15.04 10.93
C GLU A 73 -0.70 -15.50 10.46
N GLY A 74 0.30 -15.37 11.34
CA GLY A 74 1.68 -15.78 11.04
C GLY A 74 2.37 -14.97 9.93
N ALA A 75 1.80 -13.84 9.48
CA ALA A 75 2.46 -12.97 8.51
C ALA A 75 3.65 -12.24 9.15
N ASP A 76 4.78 -12.18 8.44
CA ASP A 76 5.95 -11.40 8.84
C ASP A 76 5.79 -9.93 8.43
N PHE A 77 5.15 -9.72 7.28
CA PHE A 77 4.81 -8.40 6.73
C PHE A 77 3.34 -8.37 6.32
N VAL A 78 2.67 -7.27 6.64
CA VAL A 78 1.29 -6.98 6.23
C VAL A 78 1.28 -5.70 5.41
N VAL A 79 1.10 -5.84 4.10
CA VAL A 79 0.95 -4.72 3.16
C VAL A 79 -0.49 -4.26 3.19
N VAL A 80 -0.72 -2.98 3.44
CA VAL A 80 -2.07 -2.38 3.51
C VAL A 80 -2.21 -1.37 2.38
N GLN A 81 -3.12 -1.65 1.44
CA GLN A 81 -3.35 -0.87 0.23
C GLN A 81 -4.86 -0.67 -0.07
N ILE A 82 -5.65 -0.57 0.99
CA ILE A 82 -7.11 -0.40 0.93
C ILE A 82 -7.54 1.01 0.50
N ARG A 83 -8.79 1.11 0.05
CA ARG A 83 -9.51 2.37 -0.21
C ARG A 83 -10.90 2.31 0.40
N VAL A 84 -11.04 2.85 1.61
CA VAL A 84 -12.34 2.91 2.31
C VAL A 84 -13.32 3.80 1.53
N GLY A 85 -14.46 3.24 1.15
CA GLY A 85 -15.48 3.90 0.33
C GLY A 85 -15.24 3.82 -1.20
N GLY A 86 -14.18 3.14 -1.64
CA GLY A 86 -13.93 2.91 -3.06
C GLY A 86 -13.73 4.19 -3.88
N GLN A 87 -13.91 4.07 -5.20
CA GLN A 87 -13.78 5.22 -6.11
C GLN A 87 -14.94 6.22 -5.98
N GLN A 88 -16.11 5.75 -5.54
CA GLN A 88 -17.27 6.62 -5.31
C GLN A 88 -16.98 7.65 -4.22
N ALA A 89 -16.46 7.24 -3.06
CA ALA A 89 -16.09 8.19 -2.01
C ALA A 89 -14.98 9.15 -2.45
N ARG A 90 -14.01 8.68 -3.27
CA ARG A 90 -12.98 9.55 -3.86
C ARG A 90 -13.61 10.62 -4.76
N HIS A 91 -14.58 10.23 -5.59
CA HIS A 91 -15.29 11.17 -6.46
C HIS A 91 -15.99 12.26 -5.63
N GLU A 92 -16.65 11.86 -4.54
CA GLU A 92 -17.31 12.78 -3.61
C GLU A 92 -16.31 13.70 -2.89
N ASP A 93 -15.17 13.20 -2.44
CA ASP A 93 -14.10 14.00 -1.82
C ASP A 93 -13.60 15.12 -2.74
N ILE A 94 -13.43 14.79 -4.03
CA ILE A 94 -12.97 15.73 -5.04
C ILE A 94 -14.06 16.78 -5.29
N ARG A 95 -15.31 16.35 -5.51
CA ARG A 95 -16.43 17.26 -5.77
C ARG A 95 -16.71 18.18 -4.60
N MET A 96 -16.61 17.68 -3.36
CA MET A 96 -16.81 18.47 -2.16
C MET A 96 -15.94 19.73 -2.13
N GLY A 97 -14.67 19.60 -2.56
CA GLY A 97 -13.76 20.74 -2.70
C GLY A 97 -14.16 21.64 -3.87
N LEU A 98 -14.33 21.08 -5.07
CA LEU A 98 -14.61 21.84 -6.28
C LEU A 98 -15.91 22.65 -6.19
N ASP A 99 -16.98 22.06 -5.66
CA ASP A 99 -18.29 22.69 -5.50
C ASP A 99 -18.25 23.91 -4.55
N ARG A 100 -17.17 24.07 -3.77
CA ARG A 100 -16.94 25.19 -2.84
C ARG A 100 -15.83 26.14 -3.31
N GLY A 101 -15.36 26.00 -4.55
CA GLY A 101 -14.24 26.79 -5.08
C GLY A 101 -12.89 26.44 -4.43
N LEU A 102 -12.77 25.26 -3.82
CA LEU A 102 -11.54 24.74 -3.24
C LEU A 102 -10.93 23.66 -4.15
N ILE A 103 -9.67 23.30 -3.89
CA ILE A 103 -9.01 22.19 -4.58
C ILE A 103 -9.70 20.87 -4.22
N GLY A 104 -10.13 20.13 -5.24
CA GLY A 104 -10.59 18.74 -5.11
C GLY A 104 -9.44 17.77 -5.34
N GLN A 105 -8.88 17.20 -4.27
CA GLN A 105 -7.74 16.29 -4.36
C GLN A 105 -7.85 15.19 -3.28
N GLU A 106 -7.34 14.00 -3.59
CA GLU A 106 -7.57 12.77 -2.81
C GLU A 106 -6.85 12.70 -1.46
N THR A 107 -5.70 13.34 -1.33
CA THR A 107 -4.74 13.17 -0.21
C THR A 107 -4.36 14.46 0.50
N THR A 108 -4.81 15.60 -0.01
CA THR A 108 -4.54 16.96 0.47
C THR A 108 -5.85 17.76 0.52
N GLY A 109 -5.86 18.83 1.31
CA GLY A 109 -7.04 19.68 1.47
C GLY A 109 -8.24 18.93 2.05
N VAL A 110 -9.45 19.42 1.74
CA VAL A 110 -10.71 18.90 2.31
C VAL A 110 -10.96 17.44 1.93
N GLY A 111 -10.65 17.05 0.70
CA GLY A 111 -10.81 15.67 0.22
C GLY A 111 -9.83 14.71 0.90
N GLY A 112 -8.56 15.10 1.00
CA GLY A 112 -7.55 14.36 1.77
C GLY A 112 -7.93 14.13 3.22
N PHE A 113 -8.44 15.16 3.88
CA PHE A 113 -8.87 15.05 5.27
C PHE A 113 -10.12 14.17 5.44
N ALA A 114 -11.12 14.32 4.56
CA ALA A 114 -12.30 13.46 4.57
C ALA A 114 -11.92 11.97 4.36
N LYS A 115 -10.99 11.68 3.44
CA LYS A 115 -10.44 10.35 3.25
C LYS A 115 -9.74 9.83 4.49
N ALA A 116 -8.92 10.65 5.15
CA ALA A 116 -8.24 10.28 6.39
C ALA A 116 -9.24 9.89 7.49
N LEU A 117 -10.30 10.69 7.69
CA LEU A 117 -11.34 10.42 8.70
C LEU A 117 -12.04 9.08 8.48
N ARG A 118 -12.31 8.70 7.23
CA ARG A 118 -12.89 7.38 6.92
C ARG A 118 -11.89 6.23 7.10
N THR A 119 -10.61 6.49 6.87
CA THR A 119 -9.59 5.45 6.75
C THR A 119 -8.94 5.11 8.09
N ILE A 120 -8.63 6.11 8.92
CA ILE A 120 -7.91 5.93 10.18
C ILE A 120 -8.60 4.91 11.11
N PRO A 121 -9.93 4.96 11.36
CA PRO A 121 -10.58 3.99 12.24
C PRO A 121 -10.40 2.54 11.77
N VAL A 122 -10.55 2.30 10.46
CA VAL A 122 -10.39 0.97 9.86
C VAL A 122 -8.95 0.48 10.01
N VAL A 123 -7.98 1.35 9.72
CA VAL A 123 -6.56 0.99 9.79
C VAL A 123 -6.09 0.75 11.23
N LEU A 124 -6.61 1.49 12.22
CA LEU A 124 -6.30 1.25 13.62
C LEU A 124 -6.86 -0.08 14.13
N ASP A 125 -8.09 -0.46 13.74
CA ASP A 125 -8.63 -1.78 14.09
C ASP A 125 -7.81 -2.91 13.45
N MET A 126 -7.48 -2.79 12.15
CA MET A 126 -6.61 -3.75 11.47
C MET A 126 -5.25 -3.84 12.15
N ALA A 127 -4.62 -2.71 12.50
CA ALA A 127 -3.31 -2.69 13.13
C ALA A 127 -3.30 -3.35 14.52
N ARG A 128 -4.40 -3.20 15.29
CA ARG A 128 -4.59 -3.90 16.56
C ARG A 128 -4.68 -5.41 16.36
N ARG A 129 -5.51 -5.86 15.40
CA ARG A 129 -5.70 -7.28 15.09
C ARG A 129 -4.43 -7.94 14.53
N ILE A 130 -3.70 -7.24 13.66
CA ILE A 130 -2.39 -7.69 13.16
C ILE A 130 -1.40 -7.89 14.32
N ARG A 131 -1.36 -6.95 15.27
CA ARG A 131 -0.49 -7.05 16.45
C ARG A 131 -0.89 -8.21 17.36
N GLU A 132 -2.19 -8.46 17.54
CA GLU A 132 -2.70 -9.60 18.29
C GLU A 132 -2.32 -10.94 17.62
N ALA A 133 -2.38 -11.01 16.30
CA ALA A 133 -1.99 -12.20 15.54
C ALA A 133 -0.47 -12.44 15.52
N ASN A 134 0.33 -11.38 15.36
CA ASN A 134 1.78 -11.45 15.43
C ASN A 134 2.38 -10.08 15.84
N PRO A 135 2.85 -9.92 17.09
CA PRO A 135 3.41 -8.64 17.55
C PRO A 135 4.75 -8.27 16.90
N ARG A 136 5.39 -9.19 16.17
CA ARG A 136 6.62 -8.93 15.42
C ARG A 136 6.39 -8.53 13.97
N ALA A 137 5.15 -8.64 13.47
CA ALA A 137 4.83 -8.31 12.09
C ALA A 137 5.07 -6.82 11.81
N TRP A 138 5.55 -6.53 10.60
CA TRP A 138 5.65 -5.17 10.09
C TRP A 138 4.42 -4.82 9.26
N ILE A 139 3.80 -3.68 9.57
CA ILE A 139 2.79 -3.08 8.70
C ILE A 139 3.49 -2.20 7.67
N ILE A 140 3.28 -2.50 6.40
CA ILE A 140 3.76 -1.71 5.27
C ILE A 140 2.55 -0.96 4.69
N ASN A 141 2.40 0.31 5.04
CA ASN A 141 1.23 1.11 4.68
C ASN A 141 1.44 1.83 3.34
N PHE A 142 0.67 1.44 2.33
CA PHE A 142 0.47 2.18 1.08
C PHE A 142 -0.88 2.91 1.03
N THR A 143 -1.74 2.68 2.02
CA THR A 143 -3.04 3.34 2.07
C THR A 143 -2.88 4.83 2.34
N ASN A 144 -3.32 5.62 1.36
CA ASN A 144 -3.33 7.06 1.43
C ASN A 144 -4.50 7.60 2.28
N PRO A 145 -4.36 8.79 2.90
CA PRO A 145 -3.17 9.65 2.89
C PRO A 145 -2.07 9.07 3.80
N SER A 146 -0.95 8.68 3.21
CA SER A 146 -0.01 7.73 3.83
C SER A 146 0.63 8.31 5.09
N GLY A 147 0.99 9.60 5.05
CA GLY A 147 1.59 10.30 6.19
C GLY A 147 0.70 10.29 7.44
N ILE A 148 -0.54 10.79 7.34
CA ILE A 148 -1.45 10.88 8.49
C ILE A 148 -1.92 9.50 8.98
N VAL A 149 -2.09 8.54 8.06
CA VAL A 149 -2.45 7.15 8.42
C VAL A 149 -1.31 6.47 9.16
N THR A 150 -0.07 6.59 8.66
CA THR A 150 1.12 6.06 9.34
C THR A 150 1.32 6.71 10.69
N GLU A 151 1.14 8.03 10.81
CA GLU A 151 1.20 8.74 12.09
C GLU A 151 0.18 8.18 13.09
N ALA A 152 -1.05 7.94 12.64
CA ALA A 152 -2.08 7.34 13.49
C ALA A 152 -1.69 5.93 13.97
N ILE A 153 -1.20 5.06 13.07
CA ILE A 153 -0.75 3.70 13.46
C ILE A 153 0.38 3.79 14.50
N CYS A 154 1.41 4.59 14.22
CA CYS A 154 2.58 4.72 15.09
C CYS A 154 2.19 5.25 16.48
N ARG A 155 1.29 6.23 16.55
CA ARG A 155 0.84 6.81 17.83
C ARG A 155 -0.10 5.91 18.61
N PHE A 156 -1.07 5.28 17.95
CA PHE A 156 -2.23 4.70 18.63
C PHE A 156 -2.27 3.16 18.59
N ALA A 157 -1.65 2.51 17.61
CA ALA A 157 -1.62 1.05 17.54
C ALA A 157 -0.35 0.43 18.15
N THR A 158 0.69 1.24 18.40
CA THR A 158 2.00 0.80 18.91
C THR A 158 2.57 -0.42 18.18
N THR A 159 2.29 -0.52 16.88
CA THR A 159 2.74 -1.60 15.99
C THR A 159 3.88 -1.08 15.13
N ARG A 160 4.79 -1.97 14.73
CA ARG A 160 5.86 -1.64 13.78
C ARG A 160 5.23 -1.28 12.44
N CYS A 161 5.43 -0.04 11.99
CA CYS A 161 4.83 0.47 10.77
C CYS A 161 5.83 1.29 9.95
N ILE A 162 5.82 1.07 8.64
CA ILE A 162 6.49 1.91 7.64
C ILE A 162 5.41 2.39 6.68
N GLY A 163 5.31 3.71 6.49
CA GLY A 163 4.52 4.32 5.43
C GLY A 163 5.34 4.45 4.16
N LEU A 164 4.77 4.07 3.02
CA LEU A 164 5.42 4.17 1.72
C LEU A 164 4.68 5.15 0.81
N CYS A 165 5.45 5.69 -0.13
CA CYS A 165 5.00 6.60 -1.17
C CYS A 165 5.93 6.44 -2.38
N ASN A 166 5.35 6.53 -3.57
CA ASN A 166 6.03 6.43 -4.85
C ASN A 166 6.67 7.77 -5.30
N VAL A 167 6.24 8.91 -4.76
CA VAL A 167 6.69 10.25 -5.21
C VAL A 167 8.22 10.40 -5.24
N PRO A 168 9.00 9.99 -4.22
CA PRO A 168 10.46 10.13 -4.30
C PRO A 168 11.09 9.27 -5.40
N THR A 169 10.59 8.05 -5.62
CA THR A 169 11.06 7.14 -6.67
C THR A 169 10.71 7.68 -8.06
N GLU A 170 9.48 8.18 -8.25
CA GLU A 170 9.07 8.82 -9.51
C GLU A 170 9.92 10.05 -9.81
N PHE A 171 10.19 10.88 -8.80
CA PHE A 171 11.06 12.04 -8.95
C PHE A 171 12.49 11.65 -9.34
N GLN A 172 13.06 10.61 -8.72
CA GLN A 172 14.37 10.06 -9.08
C GLN A 172 14.41 9.62 -10.54
N MET A 173 13.38 8.90 -11.00
CA MET A 173 13.28 8.43 -12.38
C MET A 173 13.14 9.59 -13.37
N ASP A 174 12.40 10.64 -13.03
CA ASP A 174 12.24 11.82 -13.87
C ASP A 174 13.53 12.62 -13.99
N VAL A 175 14.28 12.79 -12.89
CA VAL A 175 15.61 13.42 -12.89
C VAL A 175 16.59 12.60 -13.73
N ALA A 176 16.63 11.28 -13.54
CA ALA A 176 17.48 10.38 -14.32
C ALA A 176 17.19 10.48 -15.83
N ARG A 177 15.91 10.52 -16.21
CA ARG A 177 15.48 10.69 -17.61
C ARG A 177 15.93 12.03 -18.17
N TYR A 178 15.79 13.11 -17.39
CA TYR A 178 16.23 14.45 -17.79
C TYR A 178 17.75 14.50 -18.03
N LEU A 179 18.52 13.86 -17.15
CA LEU A 179 19.98 13.80 -17.22
C LEU A 179 20.51 12.71 -18.17
N ARG A 180 19.65 11.84 -18.69
CA ARG A 180 19.98 10.69 -19.56
C ARG A 180 20.97 9.71 -18.93
N VAL A 181 20.79 9.43 -17.64
CA VAL A 181 21.55 8.44 -16.88
C VAL A 181 20.63 7.34 -16.36
N ALA A 182 21.20 6.28 -15.79
CA ALA A 182 20.41 5.23 -15.15
C ALA A 182 19.78 5.77 -13.85
N ALA A 183 18.61 5.27 -13.46
CA ALA A 183 17.95 5.74 -12.24
C ALA A 183 18.76 5.40 -10.98
N GLU A 184 19.48 4.29 -11.04
CA GLU A 184 20.37 3.78 -9.98
C GLU A 184 21.59 4.68 -9.76
N ASP A 185 21.96 5.51 -10.75
CA ASP A 185 23.06 6.49 -10.65
C ASP A 185 22.62 7.80 -9.97
N ILE A 186 21.32 7.99 -9.74
CA ILE A 186 20.78 9.16 -9.04
C ILE A 186 20.57 8.80 -7.56
N VAL A 187 21.19 9.57 -6.67
CA VAL A 187 20.91 9.52 -5.24
C VAL A 187 20.26 10.84 -4.83
N LEU A 188 19.15 10.77 -4.09
CA LEU A 188 18.42 11.95 -3.62
C LEU A 188 18.46 12.02 -2.09
N ASP A 189 18.92 13.14 -1.53
CA ASP A 189 18.69 13.46 -0.12
C ASP A 189 17.28 14.05 0.06
N TRP A 190 16.29 13.16 0.23
CA TRP A 190 14.87 13.51 0.37
C TRP A 190 14.48 13.81 1.81
N VAL A 191 13.85 14.96 2.04
CA VAL A 191 13.32 15.37 3.35
C VAL A 191 11.90 15.91 3.25
N GLY A 192 11.10 15.68 4.29
CA GLY A 192 9.76 16.24 4.44
C GLY A 192 8.74 15.22 4.93
N LEU A 193 7.48 15.44 4.58
CA LEU A 193 6.36 14.55 4.87
C LEU A 193 5.88 13.87 3.58
N ASN A 194 5.01 12.87 3.73
CA ASN A 194 4.31 12.29 2.60
C ASN A 194 3.55 13.37 1.80
N HIS A 195 3.79 13.43 0.49
CA HIS A 195 3.26 14.45 -0.43
C HIS A 195 3.63 15.91 -0.09
N LEU A 196 4.66 16.12 0.73
CA LEU A 196 5.20 17.44 1.07
C LEU A 196 6.70 17.30 1.36
N GLY A 197 7.50 17.15 0.30
CA GLY A 197 8.93 16.88 0.42
C GLY A 197 9.78 17.67 -0.56
N TRP A 198 11.08 17.69 -0.28
CA TRP A 198 12.11 18.42 -1.02
C TRP A 198 13.38 17.57 -1.11
N VAL A 199 14.14 17.78 -2.18
CA VAL A 199 15.51 17.26 -2.33
C VAL A 199 16.48 18.34 -1.86
N ARG A 200 17.39 18.00 -0.94
CA ARG A 200 18.39 18.94 -0.41
C ARG A 200 19.71 18.92 -1.18
N GLY A 201 19.98 17.83 -1.91
CA GLY A 201 21.20 17.57 -2.66
C GLY A 201 21.16 16.20 -3.29
#